data_AF-A0A0F9FAG4-F1
#
_entry.id   AF-A0A0F9FAG4-F1
#
_cell.length_a   1.000
_cell.length_b   1.000
_cell.length_c   1.000
_cell.angle_alpha   90.00
_cell.angle_beta   90.00
_cell.angle_gamma   90.00
#
_symmetry.space_group_name_H-M   'P 1'
#
loop_
_entity.id
_entity.type
_entity.pdbx_description
1 polymer ?
#
loop_
_entity_poly.entity_id
_entity_poly.type
_entity_poly.pdbx_seq_one_letter_code
_entity_poly.pdbx_strand_id
1 'polypeptide(L)'
;MFQKGRTINVFMLSMINVAALVNIANISVSAKYGFASIFFIIASSLMFFIPIALISAELATGWPQRGGVYIWVKEALGDNFGFLAIWLQWIENVIWYPTALSFAAVSFAYIFDPTLAQNKTFIMSSIIIVFWLSTIVNFFGMTISGWISTICAMFGTILPGVLIIVLAGLWLFLGNPSQIVFSKETFFPDFKSISSFALLSGVLMSLSGLEMSA
;
A
#
# COMPACT_ATOMS: atom_id res chain seq x y z
N MET A 1 -28.69 -26.47 -8.11
CA MET A 1 -28.57 -25.44 -9.17
C MET A 1 -27.40 -24.55 -8.79
N PHE A 2 -26.21 -24.83 -9.33
CA PHE A 2 -24.99 -24.08 -8.99
C PHE A 2 -25.13 -22.65 -9.52
N GLN A 3 -25.13 -21.66 -8.63
CA GLN A 3 -25.02 -20.26 -9.03
C GLN A 3 -23.70 -20.10 -9.79
N LYS A 4 -23.81 -19.65 -11.04
CA LYS A 4 -22.68 -19.29 -11.90
C LYS A 4 -22.04 -18.02 -11.32
N GLY A 5 -21.21 -18.19 -10.30
CA GLY A 5 -20.41 -17.10 -9.73
C GLY A 5 -19.56 -16.49 -10.84
N ARG A 6 -19.54 -15.15 -10.94
CA ARG A 6 -18.62 -14.44 -11.83
C ARG A 6 -17.20 -14.90 -11.51
N THR A 7 -16.64 -15.76 -12.34
CA THR A 7 -15.24 -16.20 -12.22
C THR A 7 -14.36 -15.00 -12.50
N ILE A 8 -13.77 -14.44 -11.44
CA ILE A 8 -12.75 -13.42 -11.55
C ILE A 8 -11.58 -14.06 -12.31
N ASN A 9 -11.25 -13.53 -13.48
CA ASN A 9 -10.11 -14.00 -14.26
C ASN A 9 -8.81 -13.79 -13.45
N VAL A 10 -7.83 -14.68 -13.56
CA VAL A 10 -6.52 -14.56 -12.89
C VAL A 10 -5.92 -13.18 -13.12
N PHE A 11 -5.98 -12.68 -14.36
CA PHE A 11 -5.53 -11.32 -14.67
C PHE A 11 -6.28 -10.24 -13.87
N MET A 12 -7.61 -10.35 -13.76
CA MET A 12 -8.44 -9.41 -13.00
C MET A 12 -8.14 -9.49 -11.50
N LEU A 13 -7.93 -10.68 -10.96
CA LEU A 13 -7.54 -10.90 -9.57
C LEU A 13 -6.15 -10.30 -9.28
N SER A 14 -5.18 -10.53 -10.17
CA SER A 14 -3.85 -9.94 -10.08
C SER A 14 -3.93 -8.41 -10.12
N MET A 15 -4.73 -7.84 -11.02
CA MET A 15 -4.90 -6.39 -11.13
C MET A 15 -5.56 -5.76 -9.89
N ILE A 16 -6.52 -6.45 -9.26
CA ILE A 16 -7.12 -5.99 -7.99
C ILE A 16 -6.08 -5.96 -6.88
N ASN A 17 -5.26 -7.01 -6.75
CA ASN A 17 -4.20 -7.07 -5.75
C ASN A 17 -3.10 -6.03 -6.01
N VAL A 18 -2.70 -5.83 -7.27
CA VAL A 18 -1.74 -4.78 -7.64
C VAL A 18 -2.32 -3.39 -7.30
N ALA A 19 -3.59 -3.13 -7.62
CA ALA A 19 -4.23 -1.86 -7.29
C ALA A 19 -4.34 -1.63 -5.76
N ALA A 20 -4.51 -2.69 -4.97
CA ALA A 20 -4.55 -2.61 -3.51
C ALA A 20 -3.17 -2.30 -2.91
N LEU A 21 -2.09 -2.81 -3.51
CA LEU A 21 -0.72 -2.63 -3.02
C LEU A 21 -0.09 -1.30 -3.47
N VAL A 22 -0.48 -0.79 -4.64
CA VAL A 22 0.09 0.45 -5.19
C VAL A 22 -0.40 1.66 -4.40
N ASN A 23 0.52 2.24 -3.62
CA ASN A 23 0.29 3.46 -2.84
C ASN A 23 1.29 4.55 -3.23
N ILE A 24 0.79 5.72 -3.64
CA ILE A 24 1.60 6.89 -4.03
C ILE A 24 2.53 7.36 -2.90
N ALA A 25 2.10 7.24 -1.64
CA ALA A 25 2.92 7.63 -0.49
C ALA A 25 4.22 6.80 -0.44
N ASN A 26 4.13 5.50 -0.73
CA ASN A 26 5.28 4.59 -0.74
C ASN A 26 6.23 4.90 -1.91
N ILE A 27 5.69 5.31 -3.06
CA ILE A 27 6.47 5.75 -4.22
C ILE A 27 7.26 7.03 -3.89
N SER A 28 6.63 7.96 -3.16
CA SER A 28 7.25 9.22 -2.76
C SER A 28 8.43 9.03 -1.81
N VAL A 29 8.30 8.09 -0.86
CA VAL A 29 9.40 7.71 0.04
C VAL A 29 10.52 7.03 -0.74
N SER A 30 10.19 6.12 -1.65
CA SER A 30 11.15 5.42 -2.51
C SER A 30 11.88 6.37 -3.46
N ALA A 31 11.25 7.46 -3.91
CA ALA A 31 11.87 8.44 -4.80
C ALA A 31 13.08 9.15 -4.16
N LYS A 32 13.11 9.34 -2.83
CA LYS A 32 14.22 10.01 -2.13
C LYS A 32 15.56 9.27 -2.26
N TYR A 33 15.51 7.97 -2.52
CA TYR A 33 16.70 7.11 -2.60
C TYR A 33 17.09 6.77 -4.04
N GLY A 34 16.38 7.31 -5.03
CA GLY A 34 16.74 7.25 -6.44
C GLY A 34 16.79 5.83 -7.00
N PHE A 35 17.89 5.52 -7.72
CA PHE A 35 18.02 4.28 -8.49
C PHE A 35 18.14 3.02 -7.61
N ALA A 36 18.67 3.16 -6.39
CA ALA A 36 18.80 2.06 -5.42
C ALA A 36 17.45 1.50 -4.95
N SER A 37 16.38 2.31 -5.00
CA SER A 37 15.03 1.86 -4.64
C SER A 37 14.54 0.72 -5.55
N ILE A 38 14.95 0.71 -6.81
CA ILE A 38 14.60 -0.37 -7.76
C ILE A 38 15.23 -1.69 -7.31
N PHE A 39 16.49 -1.67 -6.86
CA PHE A 39 17.14 -2.85 -6.31
C PHE A 39 16.37 -3.40 -5.11
N PHE A 40 15.98 -2.53 -4.16
CA PHE A 40 15.22 -2.96 -3.00
C PHE A 40 13.84 -3.49 -3.34
N ILE A 41 13.13 -2.88 -4.29
CA ILE A 41 11.83 -3.37 -4.77
C ILE A 41 12.01 -4.76 -5.39
N ILE A 42 12.96 -4.95 -6.31
CA ILE A 42 13.20 -6.26 -6.95
C ILE A 42 13.61 -7.31 -5.91
N ALA A 43 14.56 -6.99 -5.02
CA ALA A 43 15.03 -7.90 -3.99
C ALA A 43 13.89 -8.31 -3.04
N SER A 44 13.08 -7.34 -2.59
CA SER A 44 11.94 -7.59 -1.70
C SER A 44 10.84 -8.38 -2.42
N SER A 45 10.59 -8.09 -3.69
CA SER A 45 9.62 -8.85 -4.48
C SER A 45 10.03 -10.33 -4.62
N LEU A 46 11.30 -10.60 -4.92
CA LEU A 46 11.79 -11.97 -5.09
C LEU A 46 11.90 -12.72 -3.75
N MET A 47 12.40 -12.07 -2.71
CA MET A 47 12.71 -12.73 -1.43
C MET A 47 11.55 -12.76 -0.43
N PHE A 48 10.57 -11.87 -0.57
CA PHE A 48 9.47 -11.72 0.39
C PHE A 48 8.11 -11.85 -0.26
N PHE A 49 7.82 -11.05 -1.28
CA PHE A 49 6.49 -11.01 -1.90
C PHE A 49 6.09 -12.33 -2.57
N ILE A 50 6.94 -12.89 -3.44
CA ILE A 50 6.65 -14.15 -4.13
C ILE A 50 6.49 -15.31 -3.14
N PRO A 51 7.41 -15.53 -2.18
CA PRO A 51 7.22 -16.57 -1.17
C PRO A 51 5.93 -16.44 -0.38
N ILE A 52 5.60 -15.22 0.09
CA ILE A 52 4.37 -14.99 0.86
C ILE A 52 3.13 -15.21 0.00
N ALA A 53 3.13 -14.76 -1.25
CA ALA A 53 2.01 -14.98 -2.16
C ALA A 53 1.74 -16.48 -2.37
N LEU A 54 2.80 -17.28 -2.55
CA LEU A 54 2.69 -18.73 -2.72
C LEU A 54 2.20 -19.42 -1.44
N ILE A 55 2.76 -19.06 -0.28
CA ILE A 55 2.35 -19.62 1.03
C ILE A 55 0.88 -19.27 1.30
N SER A 56 0.48 -18.01 1.13
CA SER A 56 -0.91 -17.58 1.32
C SER A 56 -1.86 -18.28 0.34
N ALA A 57 -1.45 -18.51 -0.91
CA ALA A 57 -2.27 -19.25 -1.88
C ALA A 57 -2.44 -20.73 -1.48
N GLU A 58 -1.38 -21.38 -1.00
CA GLU A 58 -1.43 -22.76 -0.52
C GLU A 58 -2.32 -22.87 0.73
N LEU A 59 -2.17 -21.95 1.69
CA LEU A 59 -2.98 -21.92 2.91
C LEU A 59 -4.46 -21.60 2.64
N ALA A 60 -4.75 -20.66 1.74
CA ALA A 60 -6.12 -20.31 1.37
C ALA A 60 -6.85 -21.47 0.67
N THR A 61 -6.13 -22.26 -0.13
CA THR A 61 -6.71 -23.43 -0.81
C THR A 61 -6.77 -24.67 0.09
N GLY A 62 -5.80 -24.84 1.00
CA GLY A 62 -5.77 -25.94 1.97
C GLY A 62 -6.84 -25.80 3.07
N TRP A 63 -7.10 -24.57 3.54
CA TRP A 63 -8.07 -24.27 4.58
C TRP A 63 -9.06 -23.19 4.10
N PRO A 64 -10.11 -23.57 3.33
CA PRO A 64 -11.06 -22.64 2.73
C PRO A 64 -12.07 -22.05 3.73
N GLN A 65 -11.73 -22.05 5.02
CA GLN A 65 -12.58 -21.56 6.10
C GLN A 65 -12.51 -20.03 6.14
N ARG A 66 -13.62 -19.38 6.45
CA ARG A 66 -13.68 -17.92 6.57
C ARG A 66 -12.95 -17.46 7.82
N GLY A 67 -11.72 -16.97 7.65
CA GLY A 67 -10.92 -16.41 8.74
C GLY A 67 -9.45 -16.13 8.41
N GLY A 68 -8.98 -16.50 7.20
CA GLY A 68 -7.67 -16.10 6.68
C GLY A 68 -6.52 -16.44 7.63
N VAL A 69 -5.64 -15.47 7.88
CA VAL A 69 -4.43 -15.61 8.71
C VAL A 69 -4.73 -16.17 10.10
N TYR A 70 -5.85 -15.80 10.73
CA TYR A 70 -6.22 -16.33 12.05
C TYR A 70 -6.33 -17.86 12.02
N ILE A 71 -7.02 -18.41 11.03
CA ILE A 71 -7.26 -19.85 10.93
C ILE A 71 -5.97 -20.57 10.56
N TRP A 72 -5.19 -20.04 9.63
CA TRP A 72 -3.94 -20.67 9.20
C TRP A 72 -2.94 -20.81 10.35
N VAL A 73 -2.80 -19.76 11.16
CA VAL A 73 -1.89 -19.77 12.31
C VAL A 73 -2.47 -20.60 13.45
N LYS A 74 -3.79 -20.54 13.67
CA LYS A 74 -4.47 -21.36 14.68
C LYS A 74 -4.28 -22.85 14.41
N GLU A 75 -4.41 -23.30 13.16
CA GLU A 75 -4.29 -24.71 12.81
C GLU A 75 -2.85 -25.22 12.99
N ALA A 76 -1.86 -24.36 12.70
CA ALA A 76 -0.44 -24.73 12.80
C ALA A 76 0.13 -24.62 14.21
N LEU A 77 -0.23 -23.58 14.96
CA LEU A 77 0.42 -23.18 16.22
C LEU A 77 -0.54 -23.11 17.42
N GLY A 78 -1.85 -23.31 17.21
CA GLY A 78 -2.89 -23.26 18.24
C GLY A 78 -3.49 -21.87 18.47
N ASP A 79 -4.52 -21.85 19.31
CA ASP A 79 -5.43 -20.71 19.51
C ASP A 79 -4.73 -19.41 19.94
N ASN A 80 -3.74 -19.49 20.83
CA ASN A 80 -3.02 -18.32 21.35
C ASN A 80 -2.23 -17.59 20.26
N PHE A 81 -1.55 -18.36 19.39
CA PHE A 81 -0.77 -17.79 18.29
C PHE A 81 -1.67 -17.32 17.15
N GLY A 82 -2.79 -18.00 16.90
CA GLY A 82 -3.81 -17.51 15.98
C GLY A 82 -4.35 -16.15 16.41
N PHE A 83 -4.70 -15.98 17.69
CA PHE A 83 -5.12 -14.70 18.23
C PHE A 83 -4.03 -13.62 18.12
N LEU A 84 -2.78 -13.95 18.45
CA LEU A 84 -1.67 -13.01 18.32
C LEU A 84 -1.50 -12.53 16.87
N ALA A 85 -1.59 -13.43 15.89
CA ALA A 85 -1.43 -13.09 14.48
C ALA A 85 -2.48 -12.09 14.00
N ILE A 86 -3.76 -12.36 14.28
CA ILE A 86 -4.85 -11.43 13.88
C ILE A 86 -4.78 -10.12 14.68
N TRP A 87 -4.30 -10.15 15.93
CA TRP A 87 -4.10 -8.96 16.74
C TRP A 87 -2.99 -8.05 16.19
N LEU A 88 -1.87 -8.64 15.77
CA LEU A 88 -0.77 -7.90 15.13
C LEU A 88 -1.21 -7.25 13.82
N GLN A 89 -1.96 -7.99 12.99
CA GLN A 89 -2.53 -7.48 11.74
C GLN A 89 -3.51 -6.32 12.01
N TRP A 90 -4.30 -6.40 13.08
CA TRP A 90 -5.19 -5.31 13.47
C TRP A 90 -4.40 -4.07 13.93
N ILE A 91 -3.39 -4.24 14.78
CA ILE A 91 -2.55 -3.13 15.27
C ILE A 91 -1.78 -2.44 14.13
N GLU A 92 -1.24 -3.20 13.18
CA GLU A 92 -0.60 -2.65 11.98
C GLU A 92 -1.54 -1.67 11.26
N ASN A 93 -2.77 -2.10 10.98
CA ASN A 93 -3.78 -1.26 10.32
C ASN A 93 -4.13 -0.01 11.14
N VAL A 94 -4.24 -0.14 12.47
CA VAL A 94 -4.53 0.99 13.37
C VAL A 94 -3.42 2.05 13.33
N ILE A 95 -2.14 1.63 13.28
CA ILE A 95 -0.99 2.56 13.21
C ILE A 95 -0.86 3.17 11.81
N TRP A 96 -1.19 2.41 10.77
CA TRP A 96 -1.12 2.88 9.39
C TRP A 96 -2.16 3.95 9.07
N TYR A 97 -3.37 3.84 9.65
CA TYR A 97 -4.51 4.70 9.31
C TYR A 97 -4.24 6.21 9.55
N PRO A 98 -3.71 6.67 10.71
CA PRO A 98 -3.35 8.08 10.91
C PRO A 98 -2.29 8.59 9.95
N THR A 99 -1.31 7.75 9.58
CA THR A 99 -0.26 8.11 8.62
C THR A 99 -0.85 8.36 7.24
N ALA A 100 -1.77 7.49 6.79
CA ALA A 100 -2.48 7.67 5.53
C ALA A 100 -3.36 8.94 5.52
N LEU A 101 -4.10 9.20 6.60
CA LEU A 101 -4.90 10.42 6.75
C LEU A 101 -4.06 11.70 6.79
N SER A 102 -2.90 11.65 7.45
CA SER A 102 -1.94 12.76 7.48
C SER A 102 -1.44 13.09 6.07
N PHE A 103 -1.08 12.07 5.29
CA PHE A 103 -0.65 12.25 3.90
C PHE A 103 -1.76 12.87 3.04
N ALA A 104 -3.01 12.43 3.20
CA ALA A 104 -4.15 13.01 2.50
C ALA A 104 -4.39 14.48 2.91
N ALA A 105 -4.32 14.80 4.20
CA ALA A 105 -4.50 16.16 4.71
C ALA A 105 -3.41 17.12 4.19
N VAL A 106 -2.15 16.67 4.20
CA VAL A 106 -1.01 17.42 3.64
C VAL A 106 -1.19 17.65 2.14
N SER A 107 -1.55 16.60 1.39
CA SER A 107 -1.79 16.70 -0.05
C SER A 107 -2.92 17.67 -0.38
N PHE A 108 -3.99 17.67 0.41
CA PHE A 108 -5.09 18.62 0.27
C PHE A 108 -4.66 20.05 0.62
N ALA A 109 -3.86 20.23 1.69
CA ALA A 109 -3.33 21.54 2.08
C ALA A 109 -2.51 22.17 0.95
N TYR A 110 -1.66 21.39 0.27
CA TYR A 110 -0.85 21.87 -0.86
C TYR A 110 -1.67 22.45 -2.03
N ILE A 111 -2.95 22.07 -2.18
CA ILE A 111 -3.83 22.63 -3.23
C ILE A 111 -4.23 24.07 -2.91
N PHE A 112 -4.43 24.41 -1.63
CA PHE A 112 -4.89 25.72 -1.20
C PHE A 112 -3.74 26.63 -0.79
N ASP A 113 -2.89 26.14 0.11
CA ASP A 113 -1.77 26.90 0.66
C ASP A 113 -0.70 25.95 1.24
N PRO A 114 0.54 25.97 0.70
CA PRO A 114 1.66 25.18 1.22
C PRO A 114 1.97 25.45 2.70
N THR A 115 1.62 26.61 3.27
CA THR A 115 1.86 26.91 4.68
C THR A 115 0.94 26.09 5.60
N LEU A 116 -0.26 25.74 5.14
CA LEU A 116 -1.19 24.86 5.85
C LEU A 116 -0.64 23.43 5.95
N ALA A 117 0.17 23.00 4.97
CA ALA A 117 0.81 21.68 4.98
C ALA A 117 1.85 21.51 6.09
N GLN A 118 2.31 22.60 6.72
CA GLN A 118 3.20 22.56 7.89
C GLN A 118 2.48 22.86 9.22
N ASN A 119 1.21 23.26 9.16
CA ASN A 119 0.43 23.61 10.35
C ASN A 119 -0.09 22.35 11.04
N LYS A 120 0.53 21.99 12.17
CA LYS A 120 0.18 20.80 12.97
C LYS A 120 -1.29 20.77 13.39
N THR A 121 -1.86 21.93 13.74
CA THR A 121 -3.26 22.04 14.17
C THR A 121 -4.22 21.74 13.03
N PHE A 122 -3.92 22.23 11.82
CA PHE A 122 -4.70 21.95 10.61
C PHE A 122 -4.66 20.47 10.24
N ILE A 123 -3.48 19.85 10.28
CA ILE A 123 -3.32 18.42 9.97
C ILE A 123 -4.09 17.59 10.99
N MET A 124 -3.92 17.86 12.29
CA MET A 124 -4.59 17.10 13.35
C MET A 124 -6.13 17.22 13.28
N SER A 125 -6.66 18.43 13.07
CA SER A 125 -8.11 18.61 12.93
C SER A 125 -8.65 17.89 11.69
N SER A 126 -7.93 17.96 10.58
CA SER A 126 -8.29 17.25 9.34
C SER A 126 -8.33 15.73 9.53
N ILE A 127 -7.33 15.16 10.21
CA ILE A 127 -7.31 13.71 10.53
C ILE A 127 -8.55 13.32 11.34
N ILE A 128 -8.86 14.06 12.41
CA ILE A 128 -10.01 13.76 13.29
C ILE A 128 -11.33 13.86 12.51
N ILE A 129 -11.50 14.91 11.70
CA ILE A 129 -12.71 15.12 10.90
C ILE A 129 -12.89 13.98 9.89
N VAL A 130 -11.85 13.66 9.11
CA VAL A 130 -11.94 12.61 8.09
C VAL A 130 -12.13 11.24 8.73
N PHE A 131 -11.51 10.97 9.88
CA PHE A 131 -11.71 9.73 10.64
C PHE A 131 -13.16 9.52 11.07
N TRP A 132 -13.79 10.55 11.66
CA TRP A 132 -15.19 10.47 12.07
C TRP A 132 -16.15 10.40 10.89
N LEU A 133 -15.90 11.16 9.82
CA LEU A 133 -16.68 11.06 8.58
C LEU A 133 -16.61 9.64 8.00
N SER A 134 -15.41 9.06 7.93
CA SER A 134 -15.22 7.69 7.45
C SER A 134 -15.97 6.68 8.34
N THR A 135 -15.91 6.86 9.65
CA THR A 135 -16.65 6.01 10.62
C THR A 135 -18.16 6.12 10.40
N ILE A 136 -18.69 7.34 10.25
CA ILE A 136 -20.11 7.59 9.98
C ILE A 136 -20.55 6.96 8.66
N VAL A 137 -19.77 7.12 7.59
CA VAL A 137 -20.02 6.49 6.29
C VAL A 137 -20.08 4.96 6.42
N ASN A 138 -19.19 4.37 7.22
CA ASN A 138 -19.21 2.92 7.45
C ASN A 138 -20.49 2.45 8.17
N PHE A 139 -21.11 3.27 9.02
CA PHE A 139 -22.40 2.93 9.63
C PHE A 139 -23.57 2.89 8.63
N PHE A 140 -23.49 3.59 7.50
CA PHE A 140 -24.54 3.57 6.47
C PHE A 140 -24.49 2.32 5.56
N GLY A 141 -23.55 1.41 5.81
CA GLY A 141 -23.45 0.12 5.15
C GLY A 141 -22.28 0.01 4.17
N MET A 142 -21.83 -1.24 3.98
CA MET A 142 -20.59 -1.57 3.26
C MET A 142 -20.63 -1.19 1.77
N THR A 143 -21.82 -1.14 1.16
CA THR A 143 -21.99 -0.75 -0.26
C THR A 143 -21.61 0.71 -0.50
N ILE A 144 -21.99 1.62 0.40
CA ILE A 144 -21.69 3.05 0.27
C ILE A 144 -20.20 3.30 0.50
N SER A 145 -19.64 2.67 1.55
CA SER A 145 -18.20 2.69 1.84
C SER A 145 -17.38 2.20 0.64
N GLY A 146 -17.76 1.05 0.05
CA GLY A 146 -17.08 0.52 -1.13
C GLY A 146 -17.14 1.42 -2.37
N TRP A 147 -18.27 2.09 -2.61
CA TRP A 147 -18.40 3.01 -3.75
C TRP A 147 -17.54 4.26 -3.57
N ILE A 148 -17.54 4.85 -2.36
CA ILE A 148 -16.68 5.99 -2.01
C ILE A 148 -15.21 5.61 -2.13
N SER A 149 -14.81 4.46 -1.57
CA SER A 149 -13.42 3.97 -1.67
C SER A 149 -12.99 3.78 -3.13
N THR A 150 -13.86 3.28 -4.00
CA THR A 150 -13.55 3.07 -5.42
C THR A 150 -13.30 4.40 -6.13
N ILE A 151 -14.12 5.42 -5.88
CA ILE A 151 -13.93 6.77 -6.43
C ILE A 151 -12.63 7.38 -5.91
N CYS A 152 -12.39 7.32 -4.59
CA CYS A 152 -11.17 7.81 -3.99
C CYS A 152 -9.93 7.11 -4.56
N ALA A 153 -9.98 5.79 -4.81
CA ALA A 153 -8.88 5.06 -5.42
C ALA A 153 -8.63 5.50 -6.88
N MET A 154 -9.69 5.64 -7.68
CA MET A 154 -9.58 6.06 -9.08
C MET A 154 -9.04 7.48 -9.21
N PHE A 155 -9.62 8.45 -8.52
CA PHE A 155 -9.26 9.86 -8.65
C PHE A 155 -8.08 10.27 -7.76
N GLY A 156 -7.88 9.60 -6.63
CA GLY A 156 -6.82 9.93 -5.67
C GLY A 156 -5.51 9.16 -5.90
N THR A 157 -5.57 7.97 -6.51
CA THR A 157 -4.37 7.14 -6.70
C THR A 157 -4.09 6.86 -8.17
N ILE A 158 -5.05 6.31 -8.91
CA ILE A 158 -4.80 5.87 -10.29
C ILE A 158 -4.56 7.07 -11.21
N LEU A 159 -5.45 8.06 -11.19
CA LEU A 159 -5.37 9.23 -12.06
C LEU A 159 -4.07 10.05 -11.82
N PRO A 160 -3.70 10.42 -10.57
CA PRO A 160 -2.44 11.12 -10.32
C PRO A 160 -1.22 10.28 -10.69
N GLY A 161 -1.26 8.96 -10.44
CA GLY A 161 -0.19 8.05 -10.83
C GLY A 161 0.07 8.05 -12.34
N VAL A 162 -0.99 7.93 -13.15
CA VAL A 162 -0.90 7.97 -14.62
C VAL A 162 -0.40 9.34 -15.08
N LEU A 163 -0.91 10.44 -14.51
CA LEU A 163 -0.46 11.80 -14.85
C LEU A 163 1.03 11.99 -14.59
N ILE A 164 1.54 11.53 -13.43
CA ILE A 164 2.96 11.61 -13.09
C ILE A 164 3.81 10.85 -14.12
N ILE A 165 3.38 9.65 -14.52
CA ILE A 165 4.10 8.84 -15.53
C ILE A 165 4.16 9.55 -16.89
N VAL A 166 3.03 10.10 -17.35
CA VAL A 166 2.95 10.82 -18.63
C VAL A 166 3.82 12.08 -18.58
N LEU A 167 3.74 12.87 -17.51
CA LEU A 167 4.56 14.08 -17.34
C LEU A 167 6.05 13.76 -17.25
N ALA A 168 6.43 12.69 -16.54
CA ALA A 168 7.81 12.23 -16.49
C ALA A 168 8.33 11.80 -17.87
N GLY A 169 7.53 11.08 -18.65
CA GLY A 169 7.84 10.73 -20.03
C GLY A 169 8.06 11.97 -20.89
N LEU A 170 7.12 12.92 -20.87
CA LEU A 170 7.23 14.18 -21.60
C LEU A 170 8.46 14.99 -21.19
N TRP A 171 8.77 15.05 -19.89
CA TRP A 171 9.95 15.75 -19.37
C TRP A 171 11.26 15.21 -19.96
N LEU A 172 11.38 13.87 -20.04
CA LEU A 172 12.52 13.21 -20.65
C LEU A 172 12.58 13.39 -22.18
N PHE A 173 11.43 13.33 -22.87
CA PHE A 173 11.35 13.59 -24.31
C PHE A 173 11.73 15.03 -24.68
N LEU A 174 11.46 15.99 -23.80
CA LEU A 174 11.85 17.39 -23.96
C LEU A 174 13.34 17.66 -23.71
N GLY A 175 14.13 16.62 -23.39
CA GLY A 175 15.57 16.74 -23.19
C GLY A 175 15.99 17.36 -21.85
N ASN A 176 15.06 17.47 -20.90
CA ASN A 176 15.38 17.98 -19.56
C ASN A 176 16.25 16.99 -18.78
N PRO A 177 17.10 17.47 -17.85
CA PRO A 177 17.97 16.59 -17.08
C PRO A 177 17.16 15.64 -16.19
N SER A 178 17.54 14.36 -16.22
CA SER A 178 17.06 13.37 -15.25
C SER A 178 17.62 13.71 -13.87
N GLN A 179 16.74 13.80 -12.87
CA GLN A 179 17.13 13.91 -11.46
C GLN A 179 17.68 12.58 -10.90
N ILE A 180 17.58 11.49 -11.68
CA ILE A 180 18.12 10.17 -11.34
C ILE A 180 19.37 9.92 -12.20
N VAL A 181 20.50 9.67 -11.54
CA VAL A 181 21.73 9.22 -12.18
C VAL A 181 21.68 7.71 -12.34
N PHE A 182 21.50 7.25 -13.58
CA PHE A 182 21.53 5.84 -13.93
C PHE A 182 22.98 5.36 -14.04
N SER A 183 23.53 4.84 -12.95
CA SER A 183 24.87 4.25 -12.90
C SER A 183 24.83 2.90 -12.18
N LYS A 184 25.77 1.99 -12.52
CA LYS A 184 25.93 0.72 -11.81
C LYS A 184 26.29 0.93 -10.34
N GLU A 185 26.98 2.03 -10.04
CA GLU A 185 27.37 2.41 -8.67
C GLU A 185 26.18 2.93 -7.84
N THR A 186 25.17 3.53 -8.48
CA THR A 186 23.94 4.00 -7.81
C THR A 186 22.85 2.93 -7.72
N PHE A 187 23.05 1.77 -8.36
CA PHE A 187 22.12 0.64 -8.31
C PHE A 187 22.24 -0.15 -7.00
N PHE A 188 23.47 -0.40 -6.55
CA PHE A 188 23.70 -1.10 -5.29
C PHE A 188 23.60 -0.09 -4.13
N PRO A 189 22.68 -0.30 -3.17
CA PRO A 189 22.57 0.58 -2.03
C PRO A 189 23.83 0.50 -1.16
N ASP A 190 24.17 1.60 -0.51
CA ASP A 190 25.21 1.57 0.52
C ASP A 190 24.67 0.80 1.74
N PHE A 191 25.18 -0.43 1.91
CA PHE A 191 24.84 -1.32 3.01
C PHE A 191 25.35 -0.84 4.37
N LYS A 192 26.19 0.20 4.41
CA LYS A 192 26.68 0.80 5.66
C LYS A 192 25.73 1.85 6.24
N SER A 193 24.80 2.37 5.45
CA SER A 193 23.85 3.38 5.91
C SER A 193 22.61 2.75 6.52
N ILE A 194 22.30 3.11 7.77
CA ILE A 194 21.05 2.75 8.46
C ILE A 194 19.82 3.23 7.69
N SER A 195 19.93 4.33 6.92
CA SER A 195 18.84 4.86 6.10
C SER A 195 18.42 3.89 4.98
N SER A 196 19.34 3.09 4.45
CA SER A 196 19.06 2.06 3.44
C SER A 196 18.17 0.95 3.99
N PHE A 197 18.36 0.56 5.26
CA PHE A 197 17.49 -0.42 5.94
C PHE A 197 16.10 0.15 6.24
N ALA A 198 15.98 1.45 6.50
CA ALA A 198 14.68 2.09 6.65
C ALA A 198 13.87 2.03 5.33
N LEU A 199 14.52 2.18 4.17
CA LEU A 199 13.85 1.98 2.89
C LEU A 199 13.41 0.53 2.70
N LEU A 200 14.25 -0.46 3.04
CA LEU A 200 13.86 -1.86 3.01
C LEU A 200 12.59 -2.10 3.83
N SER A 201 12.51 -1.57 5.05
CA SER A 201 11.29 -1.70 5.87
C SER A 201 10.06 -1.06 5.21
N GLY A 202 10.22 0.12 4.58
CA GLY A 202 9.11 0.79 3.88
C GLY A 202 8.64 0.00 2.65
N VAL A 203 9.57 -0.59 1.89
CA VAL A 203 9.25 -1.44 0.74
C VAL A 203 8.58 -2.73 1.19
N LEU A 204 9.07 -3.39 2.25
CA LEU A 204 8.43 -4.57 2.81
C LEU A 204 7.00 -4.28 3.31
N MET A 205 6.81 -3.17 4.02
CA MET A 205 5.48 -2.72 4.48
C MET A 205 4.56 -2.32 3.33
N SER A 206 5.10 -1.93 2.16
CA SER A 206 4.29 -1.68 0.97
C SER A 206 3.84 -2.97 0.26
N LEU A 207 4.55 -4.07 0.53
CA LEU A 207 4.29 -5.39 -0.06
C LEU A 207 3.49 -6.30 0.89
N SER A 208 3.38 -5.94 2.18
CA SER A 208 2.46 -6.60 3.13
C SER A 208 1.01 -6.26 2.81
N GLY A 209 0.10 -7.19 3.08
CA GLY A 209 -1.33 -7.03 2.83
C GLY A 209 -1.91 -7.93 1.74
N LEU A 210 -1.09 -8.71 1.03
CA LEU A 210 -1.59 -9.74 0.10
C LEU A 210 -2.43 -10.80 0.81
N GLU A 211 -2.04 -11.15 2.03
CA GLU A 211 -2.72 -12.07 2.93
C GLU A 211 -4.13 -11.61 3.33
N MET A 212 -4.47 -10.33 3.14
CA MET A 212 -5.83 -9.81 3.38
C MET A 212 -6.80 -10.14 2.23
N SER A 213 -6.26 -10.42 1.04
CA SER A 213 -7.06 -10.63 -0.18
C SER A 213 -7.21 -12.11 -0.55
N ALA A 214 -6.60 -13.01 0.21
CA ALA A 214 -6.66 -14.46 0.07
C ALA A 214 -7.76 -15.07 0.96
#